data_AF-W0BBY8-F1
#
_entry.id   AF-W0BBY8-F1
#
_cell.length_a   1.000
_cell.length_b   1.000
_cell.length_c   1.000
_cell.angle_alpha   90.00
_cell.angle_beta   90.00
_cell.angle_gamma   90.00
#
_symmetry.space_group_name_H-M   'P 1'
#
loop_
_entity.id
_entity.type
_entity.pdbx_description
1 polymer ?
#
loop_
_entity_poly.entity_id
_entity_poly.type
_entity_poly.pdbx_seq_one_letter_code
_entity_poly.pdbx_strand_id
1 'polypeptide(L)'
;MNFNKKICFERSYKLPIILQDEIAECGYACLVMISNFWGHDLDLQAIRKIKKISNRGITLLELKYLFEDLGFIVRALKVPLDEFHMIRCPAILHWNMNHFVVLKKVKKKLYYNSRSSNWS
;
A
#
# COMPACT_ATOMS: atom_id res chain seq x y z
N MET A 1 -22.71 -6.36 9.54
CA MET A 1 -21.64 -5.66 10.28
C MET A 1 -21.73 -4.19 9.95
N ASN A 2 -22.16 -3.34 10.89
CA ASN A 2 -22.25 -1.89 10.69
C ASN A 2 -20.93 -1.23 11.11
N PHE A 3 -20.11 -0.87 10.13
CA PHE A 3 -18.96 0.00 10.34
C PHE A 3 -19.46 1.43 10.54
N ASN A 4 -19.74 1.80 11.79
CA ASN A 4 -20.16 3.15 12.16
C ASN A 4 -19.08 4.17 11.75
N LYS A 5 -19.44 5.01 10.76
CA LYS A 5 -18.65 6.14 10.25
C LYS A 5 -18.52 7.21 11.32
N LYS A 6 -17.33 7.36 11.90
CA LYS A 6 -16.81 8.64 12.38
C LYS A 6 -15.81 9.14 11.35
N ILE A 7 -16.24 10.03 10.46
CA ILE A 7 -15.34 10.68 9.50
C ILE A 7 -14.84 11.97 10.15
N CYS A 8 -13.62 11.94 10.70
CA CYS A 8 -12.95 13.13 11.24
C CYS A 8 -12.31 13.93 10.10
N PHE A 9 -12.76 15.17 9.89
CA PHE A 9 -12.53 15.97 8.67
C PHE A 9 -11.26 16.88 8.71
N GLU A 10 -10.35 16.68 9.65
CA GLU A 10 -9.07 17.41 9.74
C GLU A 10 -7.91 16.42 9.84
N ARG A 11 -7.53 15.77 8.73
CA ARG A 11 -6.37 14.88 8.74
C ARG A 11 -5.41 15.23 7.61
N SER A 12 -4.23 15.72 8.00
CA SER A 12 -3.08 15.79 7.12
C SER A 12 -2.87 14.41 6.48
N TYR A 13 -2.82 14.32 5.16
CA TYR A 13 -2.66 13.08 4.36
C TYR A 13 -1.28 12.43 4.57
N LYS A 14 -0.96 12.09 5.82
CA LYS A 14 0.27 11.43 6.22
C LYS A 14 -0.01 9.94 6.29
N LEU A 15 0.60 9.19 5.37
CA LEU A 15 0.59 7.73 5.41
C LEU A 15 1.17 7.28 6.77
N PRO A 16 0.37 6.64 7.65
CA PRO A 16 0.88 6.13 8.90
C PRO A 16 1.86 4.99 8.61
N ILE A 17 2.92 4.90 9.39
CA ILE A 17 3.88 3.80 9.29
C ILE A 17 3.41 2.75 10.31
N ILE A 18 2.95 1.60 9.81
CA ILE A 18 2.59 0.46 10.64
C ILE A 18 3.73 -0.54 10.52
N LEU A 19 4.37 -0.83 11.66
CA LEU A 19 5.41 -1.85 11.75
C LEU A 19 4.73 -3.21 11.89
N GLN A 20 5.19 -4.17 11.09
CA GLN A 20 4.76 -5.56 11.17
C GLN A 20 5.65 -6.30 12.18
N ASP A 21 5.07 -7.17 12.99
CA ASP A 21 5.84 -8.03 13.90
C ASP A 21 6.31 -9.29 13.15
N GLU A 22 5.52 -9.75 12.18
CA GLU A 22 5.82 -10.93 11.36
C GLU A 22 5.88 -10.62 9.86
N ILE A 23 6.69 -11.39 9.12
CA ILE A 23 6.81 -11.25 7.65
C ILE A 23 5.47 -11.51 6.95
N ALA A 24 4.68 -12.45 7.48
CA ALA A 24 3.35 -12.81 6.98
C ALA A 24 2.32 -11.67 7.10
N GLU A 25 2.59 -10.65 7.91
CA GLU A 25 1.67 -9.54 8.16
C GLU A 25 1.81 -8.38 7.18
N CYS A 26 2.80 -8.41 6.29
CA CYS A 26 3.10 -7.30 5.38
C CYS A 26 1.88 -6.83 4.57
N GLY A 27 1.07 -7.75 4.05
CA GLY A 27 -0.14 -7.38 3.31
C GLY A 27 -1.24 -6.77 4.20
N TYR A 28 -1.39 -7.23 5.44
CA TYR A 28 -2.33 -6.63 6.39
C TYR A 28 -1.87 -5.26 6.88
N ALA A 29 -0.56 -5.08 7.10
CA ALA A 29 0.01 -3.78 7.40
C ALA A 29 -0.22 -2.80 6.23
N CYS A 30 -0.07 -3.24 4.98
CA CYS A 30 -0.40 -2.44 3.79
C CYS A 30 -1.88 -2.03 3.75
N LEU A 31 -2.79 -2.97 4.04
CA LEU A 31 -4.23 -2.71 4.12
C LEU A 31 -4.54 -1.61 5.15
N VAL A 32 -4.01 -1.73 6.37
CA VAL A 32 -4.21 -0.76 7.45
C VAL A 32 -3.64 0.60 7.07
N MET A 33 -2.41 0.66 6.54
CA MET A 33 -1.76 1.90 6.14
C MET A 33 -2.58 2.68 5.09
N ILE A 34 -3.03 2.00 4.04
CA ILE A 34 -3.80 2.63 2.96
C ILE A 34 -5.20 3.01 3.45
N SER A 35 -5.87 2.14 4.19
CA SER A 35 -7.21 2.42 4.71
C SER A 35 -7.18 3.64 5.63
N ASN A 36 -6.20 3.73 6.52
CA ASN A 36 -6.04 4.86 7.43
C ASN A 36 -5.66 6.16 6.70
N PHE A 37 -4.92 6.06 5.59
CA PHE A 37 -4.65 7.22 4.73
C PHE A 37 -5.94 7.80 4.13
N TRP A 38 -6.92 6.96 3.80
CA TRP A 38 -8.23 7.36 3.27
C TRP A 38 -9.29 7.63 4.36
N GLY A 39 -8.88 7.69 5.63
CA GLY A 39 -9.75 8.10 6.74
C GLY A 39 -10.43 6.97 7.49
N HIS A 40 -10.07 5.71 7.25
CA HIS A 40 -10.43 4.62 8.15
C HIS A 40 -9.63 4.70 9.45
N ASP A 41 -10.12 4.02 10.49
CA ASP A 41 -9.43 3.87 11.77
C ASP A 41 -9.28 2.38 12.07
N LEU A 42 -8.32 1.76 11.39
CA LEU A 42 -7.98 0.35 11.52
C LEU A 42 -6.65 0.20 12.25
N ASP A 43 -6.54 -0.88 13.00
CA ASP A 43 -5.30 -1.31 13.64
C ASP A 43 -5.02 -2.77 13.29
N LEU A 44 -3.74 -3.13 13.24
CA LEU A 44 -3.29 -4.50 12.97
C LEU A 44 -3.83 -5.46 14.03
N GLN A 45 -3.96 -5.03 15.29
CA GLN A 45 -4.58 -5.83 16.35
C GLN A 45 -6.05 -6.14 16.07
N ALA A 46 -6.80 -5.19 15.49
CA ALA A 46 -8.19 -5.44 15.11
C ALA A 46 -8.27 -6.50 14.00
N ILE A 47 -7.37 -6.43 13.02
CA ILE A 47 -7.27 -7.44 11.96
C ILE A 47 -6.91 -8.82 12.53
N ARG A 48 -5.92 -8.91 13.43
CA ARG A 48 -5.53 -10.15 14.14
C ARG A 48 -6.68 -10.83 14.87
N LYS A 49 -7.63 -10.03 15.41
CA LYS A 49 -8.83 -10.55 16.10
C LYS A 49 -9.87 -11.11 15.14
N ILE A 50 -9.98 -10.53 13.94
CA ILE A 50 -11.00 -10.90 12.94
C ILE A 50 -10.53 -12.06 12.06
N LYS A 51 -9.23 -12.09 11.74
CA LYS A 51 -8.60 -13.08 10.86
C LYS A 51 -7.39 -13.70 11.55
N LYS A 52 -7.35 -15.02 11.60
CA LYS A 52 -6.11 -15.75 11.89
C LYS A 52 -5.15 -15.53 10.72
N ILE A 53 -4.03 -14.87 11.00
CA ILE A 53 -2.96 -14.71 10.03
C ILE A 53 -2.37 -16.09 9.76
N SER A 54 -2.36 -16.48 8.49
CA SER A 54 -1.69 -17.69 8.05
C SER A 54 -0.19 -17.47 8.08
N ASN A 55 0.60 -18.49 8.43
CA ASN A 55 2.07 -18.45 8.32
C ASN A 55 2.55 -18.18 6.88
N ARG A 56 1.69 -18.40 5.88
CA ARG A 56 1.99 -18.08 4.46
C ARG A 56 1.69 -16.63 4.09
N GLY A 57 1.16 -15.82 5.02
CA GLY A 57 0.70 -14.46 4.77
C GLY A 57 -0.65 -14.42 4.06
N ILE A 58 -0.94 -13.27 3.43
CA ILE A 58 -2.16 -13.01 2.69
C ILE A 58 -1.92 -13.08 1.18
N THR A 59 -2.85 -13.68 0.44
CA THR A 59 -2.79 -13.68 -1.03
C THR A 59 -3.30 -12.36 -1.62
N LEU A 60 -2.89 -12.04 -2.86
CA LEU A 60 -3.38 -10.84 -3.56
C LEU A 60 -4.91 -10.83 -3.71
N LEU A 61 -5.52 -12.01 -3.89
CA LEU A 61 -6.96 -12.17 -4.03
C LEU A 61 -7.69 -11.87 -2.72
N GLU A 62 -7.21 -12.41 -1.60
CA GLU A 62 -7.75 -12.11 -0.28
C GLU A 62 -7.59 -10.64 0.08
N LEU A 63 -6.42 -10.05 -0.24
CA LEU A 63 -6.16 -8.64 -0.01
C LEU A 63 -7.14 -7.77 -0.80
N LYS A 64 -7.40 -8.11 -2.06
CA LYS A 64 -8.41 -7.46 -2.89
C LYS A 64 -9.79 -7.50 -2.21
N TYR A 65 -10.25 -8.67 -1.77
CA TYR A 65 -11.56 -8.80 -1.13
C TYR A 65 -11.66 -7.99 0.16
N LEU A 66 -10.61 -7.94 0.98
CA LEU A 66 -10.61 -7.11 2.20
C LEU A 66 -10.73 -5.61 1.89
N PHE A 67 -10.09 -5.15 0.82
CA PHE A 67 -10.27 -3.77 0.38
C PHE A 67 -11.68 -3.50 -0.15
N GLU A 68 -12.25 -4.43 -0.93
CA GLU A 68 -13.62 -4.32 -1.43
C GLU A 68 -14.64 -4.31 -0.28
N ASP A 69 -14.45 -5.13 0.75
CA ASP A 69 -15.25 -5.14 1.98
C ASP A 69 -15.19 -3.80 2.75
N LEU A 70 -14.05 -3.09 2.65
CA LEU A 70 -13.87 -1.75 3.20
C LEU A 70 -14.42 -0.64 2.29
N GLY A 71 -14.95 -0.99 1.11
CA GLY A 71 -15.55 -0.05 0.16
C GLY A 71 -14.57 0.53 -0.87
N PHE A 72 -13.37 -0.05 -1.01
CA PHE A 72 -12.41 0.35 -2.04
C PHE A 72 -12.64 -0.37 -3.36
N ILE A 73 -12.32 0.33 -4.46
CA ILE A 73 -12.24 -0.28 -5.78
C ILE A 73 -10.78 -0.63 -6.04
N VAL A 74 -10.47 -1.92 -6.14
CA VAL A 74 -9.10 -2.41 -6.35
C VAL A 74 -8.90 -2.86 -7.79
N ARG A 75 -7.78 -2.42 -8.39
CA ARG A 75 -7.31 -2.93 -9.68
C ARG A 75 -5.88 -3.44 -9.54
N ALA A 76 -5.67 -4.72 -9.80
CA ALA A 76 -4.35 -5.32 -9.91
C ALA A 76 -3.81 -5.04 -11.32
N LEU A 77 -2.64 -4.39 -11.39
CA LEU A 77 -1.99 -4.03 -12.65
C LEU A 77 -0.54 -4.51 -12.60
N LYS A 78 -0.06 -5.09 -13.71
CA LYS A 78 1.37 -5.35 -13.92
C LYS A 78 1.91 -4.22 -14.78
N VAL A 79 2.74 -3.37 -14.20
CA VAL A 79 3.26 -2.15 -14.84
C VAL A 79 4.79 -2.26 -14.96
N PRO A 80 5.39 -1.97 -16.12
CA PRO A 80 6.84 -1.91 -16.26
C PRO A 80 7.42 -0.73 -15.47
N LEU A 81 8.70 -0.81 -15.06
CA LEU A 81 9.35 0.20 -14.22
C LEU A 81 9.28 1.62 -14.82
N ASP A 82 9.33 1.73 -16.14
CA ASP A 82 9.31 3.00 -16.86
C ASP A 82 7.98 3.75 -16.70
N GLU A 83 6.89 3.03 -16.43
CA GLU A 83 5.54 3.57 -16.28
C GLU A 83 5.13 3.78 -14.80
N PHE A 84 6.01 3.50 -13.82
CA PHE A 84 5.70 3.66 -12.39
C PHE A 84 5.25 5.07 -12.01
N HIS A 85 5.71 6.07 -12.76
CA HIS A 85 5.34 7.47 -12.56
C HIS A 85 3.86 7.76 -12.85
N MET A 86 3.16 6.88 -13.58
CA MET A 86 1.74 7.00 -13.89
C MET A 86 0.83 6.40 -12.80
N ILE A 87 1.40 5.69 -11.82
CA ILE A 87 0.64 5.01 -10.77
C ILE A 87 0.15 6.04 -9.73
N ARG A 88 -1.16 6.01 -9.46
CA ARG A 88 -1.76 6.79 -8.37
C ARG A 88 -1.28 6.26 -7.02
N CYS A 89 -0.73 7.13 -6.18
CA CYS A 89 -0.27 6.80 -4.83
C CYS A 89 -1.30 7.22 -3.76
N PRO A 90 -1.38 6.51 -2.61
CA PRO A 90 -0.57 5.35 -2.25
C PRO A 90 -1.04 4.07 -2.96
N ALA A 91 -0.09 3.21 -3.34
CA ALA A 91 -0.37 1.93 -4.01
C ALA A 91 0.33 0.77 -3.31
N ILE A 92 -0.19 -0.45 -3.45
CA ILE A 92 0.49 -1.66 -2.97
C ILE A 92 1.31 -2.25 -4.10
N LEU A 93 2.59 -2.49 -3.82
CA LEU A 93 3.47 -3.24 -4.70
C LEU A 93 3.62 -4.67 -4.16
N HIS A 94 3.59 -5.63 -5.07
CA HIS A 94 3.81 -7.03 -4.78
C HIS A 94 5.16 -7.46 -5.36
N TRP A 95 6.09 -7.90 -4.52
CA TRP A 95 7.43 -8.33 -4.89
C TRP A 95 7.63 -9.81 -4.60
N ASN A 96 8.16 -10.54 -5.60
CA ASN A 96 8.67 -11.91 -5.48
C ASN A 96 7.65 -12.91 -4.94
N MET A 97 6.37 -12.67 -5.26
CA MET A 97 5.23 -13.49 -4.86
C MET A 97 4.98 -13.66 -3.36
N ASN A 98 5.80 -13.02 -2.50
CA ASN A 98 5.81 -13.27 -1.06
C ASN A 98 5.91 -11.98 -0.21
N HIS A 99 6.00 -10.80 -0.82
CA HIS A 99 6.16 -9.55 -0.08
C HIS A 99 5.30 -8.42 -0.62
N PHE A 100 4.65 -7.68 0.30
CA PHE A 100 3.83 -6.52 -0.02
C PHE A 100 4.44 -5.27 0.62
N VAL A 101 4.54 -4.19 -0.15
CA VAL A 101 5.01 -2.89 0.34
C VAL A 101 4.09 -1.77 -0.13
N VAL A 102 3.95 -0.73 0.68
CA VAL A 102 3.19 0.47 0.29
C VAL A 102 4.11 1.47 -0.39
N LEU A 103 3.81 1.74 -1.66
CA LEU A 103 4.39 2.83 -2.41
C LEU A 103 3.71 4.14 -2.02
N LYS A 104 4.40 4.96 -1.22
CA LYS A 104 3.90 6.26 -0.75
C LYS A 104 3.87 7.33 -1.83
N LYS A 105 4.95 7.44 -2.62
CA LYS A 105 5.10 8.47 -3.66
C LYS A 105 6.20 8.07 -4.63
N VAL A 106 5.94 8.20 -5.93
CA VAL A 106 6.98 8.13 -6.97
C VAL A 106 7.47 9.56 -7.25
N LYS A 107 8.78 9.77 -7.24
CA LYS A 107 9.40 11.02 -7.70
C LYS A 107 10.22 10.70 -8.95
N LYS A 108 9.96 11.41 -10.05
CA LYS A 108 10.80 11.34 -11.25
C LYS A 108 12.19 11.88 -10.89
N LYS A 109 13.21 11.04 -10.95
CA LYS A 109 14.61 11.51 -10.84
C LYS A 109 15.02 12.02 -12.22
N LEU A 110 15.20 13.32 -12.36
CA LEU A 110 15.76 13.92 -13.57
C LEU A 110 17.25 13.58 -13.58
N TYR A 111 17.66 12.65 -14.45
CA TYR A 111 19.07 12.46 -14.76
C TYR A 111 19.48 13.54 -15.76
N TYR A 112 20.15 14.60 -15.27
CA TYR A 112 20.91 15.46 -16.16
C TYR A 112 22.13 14.67 -16.60
N ASN A 113 22.10 14.12 -17.81
CA ASN A 113 23.32 13.67 -18.46
C ASN A 113 24.09 14.93 -18.85
N SER A 114 24.97 15.40 -17.98
CA SER A 114 26.02 16.34 -18.38
C SER A 114 26.95 15.59 -19.33
N ARG A 115 26.55 15.50 -20.60
CA ARG A 115 27.52 15.42 -21.69
C ARG A 115 28.34 16.69 -21.58
N SER A 116 29.43 16.61 -20.84
CA SER A 116 30.59 17.46 -21.08
C SER A 116 31.03 17.19 -22.50
N SER A 117 30.51 18.02 -23.41
CA SER A 117 31.22 18.45 -24.60
C SER A 117 32.65 18.81 -24.19
N ASN A 118 33.60 17.97 -24.57
CA ASN A 118 34.94 18.32 -25.05
C ASN A 118 35.82 17.07 -25.06
N TRP A 119 36.19 16.58 -26.25
CA TRP A 119 37.60 16.36 -26.60
C TRP A 119 37.75 16.23 -28.14
N SER A 120 38.56 17.14 -28.69
CA SER A 120 39.12 17.24 -30.05
C SER A 120 38.19 17.52 -31.22
#